data_AF-A0A2A3YII0-F1
#
_entry.id   AF-A0A2A3YII0-F1
#
_cell.length_a   1.000
_cell.length_b   1.000
_cell.length_c   1.000
_cell.angle_alpha   90.00
_cell.angle_beta   90.00
_cell.angle_gamma   90.00
#
_symmetry.space_group_name_H-M   'P 1'
#
loop_
_entity.id
_entity.type
_entity.pdbx_description
1 polymer ?
#
loop_
_entity_poly.entity_id
_entity_poly.type
_entity_poly.pdbx_seq_one_letter_code
_entity_poly.pdbx_strand_id
1 'polypeptide(L)'
;MSDQRRALAQTKTSRQQRIVQVLTHQEVSSQSQLAQLLTAEGIEVTQATLSRDLVELQAEKVRGSAGSLVYRLPPEGGTARPAGPPAENELLEARLPRLAEGLLVSAEASGNLVVVRTPPGGAQYLASAMDRSVMPDVLGTIAGDDTVLLVARDPSGGDRLAARLLDLADGRRDAAEAATPEPEAAARPHRTEPQHPPR
;
A
#
# COMPACT_ATOMS: atom_id res chain seq x y z
N MET A 1 -44.42 11.14 6.85
CA MET A 1 -43.14 11.58 6.26
C MET A 1 -42.02 10.84 6.99
N SER A 2 -42.02 9.52 6.89
CA SER A 2 -41.13 8.75 6.00
C SER A 2 -39.72 8.66 6.60
N ASP A 3 -39.64 7.79 7.61
CA ASP A 3 -38.44 7.31 8.29
C ASP A 3 -37.67 6.40 7.34
N GLN A 4 -36.69 6.95 6.63
CA GLN A 4 -35.81 6.18 5.74
C GLN A 4 -34.55 5.77 6.51
N ARG A 5 -34.73 4.83 7.44
CA ARG A 5 -33.62 4.05 8.02
C ARG A 5 -32.98 3.23 6.91
N ARG A 6 -31.94 3.80 6.30
CA ARG A 6 -31.06 3.11 5.34
C ARG A 6 -30.43 1.93 6.07
N ALA A 7 -30.93 0.73 5.82
CA ALA A 7 -30.34 -0.50 6.34
C ALA A 7 -28.91 -0.62 5.79
N LEU A 8 -27.93 -0.16 6.58
CA LEU A 8 -26.51 -0.39 6.32
C LEU A 8 -26.31 -1.90 6.39
N ALA A 9 -25.77 -2.50 5.32
CA ALA A 9 -25.45 -3.92 5.31
C ALA A 9 -24.56 -4.21 6.54
N GLN A 10 -25.01 -5.10 7.44
CA GLN A 10 -24.31 -5.45 8.69
C GLN A 10 -23.06 -6.31 8.45
N THR A 11 -22.27 -5.99 7.44
CA THR A 11 -21.03 -6.68 7.13
C THR A 11 -19.94 -6.24 8.09
N LYS A 12 -18.98 -7.13 8.36
CA LYS A 12 -17.79 -6.84 9.18
C LYS A 12 -17.08 -5.57 8.68
N THR A 13 -16.90 -5.45 7.36
CA THR A 13 -16.24 -4.31 6.72
C THR A 13 -16.98 -3.00 6.97
N SER A 14 -18.31 -2.96 6.77
CA SER A 14 -19.10 -1.75 7.01
C SER A 14 -19.09 -1.34 8.48
N ARG A 15 -19.11 -2.31 9.40
CA ARG A 15 -19.02 -2.07 10.84
C ARG A 15 -17.64 -1.50 11.23
N GLN A 16 -16.56 -2.11 10.74
CA GLN A 16 -15.19 -1.67 11.03
C GLN A 16 -14.93 -0.27 10.47
N GLN A 17 -15.38 0.02 9.25
CA GLN A 17 -15.34 1.37 8.68
C GLN A 17 -16.07 2.38 9.58
N ARG A 18 -17.20 2.00 10.17
CA ARG A 18 -17.91 2.90 11.06
C ARG A 18 -17.20 3.10 12.40
N ILE A 19 -16.63 2.04 12.97
CA ILE A 19 -15.78 2.13 14.17
C ILE A 19 -14.63 3.11 13.91
N VAL A 20 -14.00 3.02 12.73
CA VAL A 20 -12.93 3.96 12.34
C VAL A 20 -13.41 5.39 12.39
N GLN A 21 -14.51 5.70 11.69
CA GLN A 21 -15.07 7.05 11.66
C GLN A 21 -15.43 7.59 13.05
N VAL A 22 -16.02 6.76 13.92
CA VAL A 22 -16.38 7.18 15.29
C VAL A 22 -15.12 7.54 16.09
N LEU A 23 -14.08 6.70 16.06
CA LEU A 23 -12.83 6.93 16.80
C LEU A 23 -12.02 8.10 16.24
N THR A 24 -12.19 8.45 14.96
CA THR A 24 -11.54 9.63 14.36
C THR A 24 -12.20 10.94 14.79
N HIS A 25 -13.52 10.97 14.97
CA HIS A 25 -14.28 12.21 15.21
C HIS A 25 -14.65 12.43 16.67
N GLN A 26 -14.57 11.40 17.52
CA GLN A 26 -15.09 11.43 18.88
C GLN A 26 -14.14 10.71 19.85
N GLU A 27 -14.00 11.25 21.07
CA GLU A 27 -13.26 10.58 22.14
C GLU A 27 -14.11 9.47 22.78
N VAL A 28 -13.70 8.21 22.61
CA VAL A 28 -14.43 7.04 23.12
C VAL A 28 -13.62 6.34 24.22
N SER A 29 -14.14 6.34 25.44
CA SER A 29 -13.45 5.85 26.64
C SER A 29 -13.64 4.35 26.92
N SER A 30 -14.72 3.76 26.39
CA SER A 30 -15.09 2.36 26.66
C SER A 30 -15.75 1.69 25.46
N GLN A 31 -15.68 0.36 25.43
CA GLN A 31 -16.37 -0.44 24.40
C GLN A 31 -17.90 -0.35 24.53
N SER A 32 -18.42 -0.18 25.75
CA SER A 32 -19.85 0.05 25.98
C SER A 32 -20.32 1.38 25.37
N GLN A 33 -19.50 2.43 25.51
CA GLN A 33 -19.75 3.72 24.85
C GLN A 33 -19.70 3.57 23.31
N LEU A 34 -18.72 2.83 22.78
CA LEU A 34 -18.63 2.56 21.34
C LEU A 34 -19.86 1.80 20.84
N ALA A 35 -20.34 0.80 21.58
CA ALA A 35 -21.54 0.05 21.25
C ALA A 35 -22.78 0.95 21.20
N GLN A 36 -22.95 1.85 22.17
CA GLN A 36 -24.06 2.80 22.18
C GLN A 36 -24.05 3.74 20.97
N LEU A 37 -22.87 4.23 20.58
CA LEU A 37 -22.71 5.09 19.40
C LEU A 37 -23.08 4.34 18.11
N LEU A 38 -22.66 3.08 17.99
CA LEU A 38 -23.02 2.24 16.83
C LEU A 38 -24.50 1.88 16.80
N THR A 39 -25.10 1.57 17.96
CA THR A 39 -26.54 1.27 18.07
C THR A 39 -27.41 2.47 17.70
N ALA A 40 -27.00 3.69 18.06
CA ALA A 40 -27.69 4.92 17.65
C ALA A 40 -27.78 5.08 16.12
N GLU A 41 -26.92 4.37 15.39
CA GLU A 41 -26.83 4.37 13.93
C GLU A 41 -27.37 3.07 13.31
N GLY A 42 -28.02 2.23 14.10
CA GLY A 42 -28.64 0.98 13.65
C GLY A 42 -27.66 -0.20 13.50
N ILE A 43 -26.45 -0.11 14.06
CA ILE A 43 -25.45 -1.18 14.04
C ILE A 43 -25.40 -1.84 15.42
N GLU A 44 -26.07 -2.99 15.56
CA GLU A 44 -26.03 -3.78 16.79
C GLU A 44 -24.81 -4.71 16.84
N VAL A 45 -24.08 -4.67 17.95
CA VAL A 45 -22.82 -5.41 18.13
C VAL A 45 -22.68 -5.93 19.55
N THR A 46 -22.09 -7.12 19.69
CA THR A 46 -21.71 -7.64 21.01
C THR A 46 -20.37 -7.07 21.46
N GLN A 47 -20.11 -7.09 22.77
CA GLN A 47 -18.82 -6.70 23.32
C GLN A 47 -17.68 -7.59 22.78
N ALA A 48 -17.91 -8.88 22.58
CA ALA A 48 -16.91 -9.78 22.00
C ALA A 48 -16.56 -9.42 20.54
N THR A 49 -17.56 -9.03 19.75
CA THR A 49 -17.36 -8.56 18.37
C THR A 49 -16.55 -7.27 18.34
N LEU A 50 -16.92 -6.28 19.17
CA LEU A 50 -16.19 -5.01 19.27
C LEU A 50 -14.76 -5.19 19.77
N SER A 51 -14.53 -6.08 20.73
CA SER A 51 -13.19 -6.40 21.21
C SER A 51 -12.30 -6.92 20.09
N ARG A 52 -12.81 -7.86 19.27
CA ARG A 52 -12.08 -8.38 18.11
C ARG A 52 -11.86 -7.31 17.04
N ASP A 53 -12.87 -6.52 16.72
CA ASP A 53 -12.74 -5.44 15.71
C ASP A 53 -11.71 -4.39 16.14
N LEU A 54 -11.67 -4.00 17.42
CA LEU A 54 -10.69 -3.04 17.93
C LEU A 54 -9.27 -3.60 17.90
N VAL A 55 -9.09 -4.90 18.17
CA VAL A 55 -7.78 -5.58 18.05
C VAL A 55 -7.33 -5.63 16.59
N GLU A 56 -8.22 -6.00 15.68
CA GLU A 56 -7.93 -6.06 14.24
C GLU A 56 -7.62 -4.66 13.65
N LEU A 57 -8.31 -3.63 14.13
CA LEU A 57 -8.05 -2.22 13.77
C LEU A 57 -6.85 -1.62 14.54
N GLN A 58 -6.17 -2.41 15.38
CA GLN A 58 -5.03 -1.99 16.20
C GLN A 58 -5.32 -0.76 17.08
N ALA A 59 -6.57 -0.60 17.53
CA ALA A 59 -6.97 0.52 18.37
C ALA A 59 -6.34 0.40 19.76
N GLU A 60 -5.65 1.45 20.20
CA GLU A 60 -5.00 1.52 21.51
C GLU A 60 -5.66 2.54 22.43
N LYS A 61 -5.57 2.32 23.75
CA LYS A 61 -6.02 3.29 24.74
C LYS A 61 -4.91 4.29 25.04
N VAL A 62 -5.14 5.55 24.70
CA VAL A 62 -4.22 6.66 24.98
C VAL A 62 -4.89 7.70 25.87
N ARG A 63 -4.11 8.59 26.48
CA ARG A 63 -4.69 9.74 27.20
C ARG A 63 -5.26 10.74 26.18
N GLY A 64 -6.57 11.00 26.30
CA GLY A 64 -7.29 12.02 25.56
C GLY A 64 -6.99 13.42 26.07
N SER A 65 -7.54 14.41 25.39
CA SER A 65 -7.33 15.84 25.67
C SER A 65 -7.79 16.26 27.07
N ALA A 66 -8.82 15.60 27.60
CA ALA A 66 -9.34 15.79 28.96
C ALA A 66 -8.62 14.93 30.04
N GLY A 67 -7.56 14.21 29.68
CA GLY A 67 -6.78 13.37 30.60
C GLY A 67 -7.35 11.96 30.87
N SER A 68 -8.55 11.66 30.36
CA SER A 68 -9.16 10.32 30.40
C SER A 68 -8.57 9.38 29.34
N LEU A 69 -8.60 8.06 29.60
CA LEU A 69 -8.18 7.05 28.62
C LEU A 69 -9.26 6.88 27.53
N VAL A 70 -8.86 7.00 26.27
CA VAL A 70 -9.73 6.91 25.09
C VAL A 70 -9.11 6.00 24.04
N TYR A 71 -9.94 5.31 23.27
CA TYR A 71 -9.51 4.54 22.11
C TYR A 71 -9.08 5.48 20.99
N ARG A 72 -7.90 5.22 20.43
CA ARG A 72 -7.39 5.84 19.22
C ARG A 72 -6.87 4.77 18.28
N LEU A 73 -7.06 5.00 17.00
CA LEU A 73 -6.42 4.22 15.97
C LEU A 73 -4.98 4.71 15.81
N PRO A 74 -4.07 3.84 15.35
CA PRO A 74 -2.77 4.30 14.87
C PRO A 74 -3.01 5.40 13.81
N PRO A 75 -2.19 6.46 13.76
CA PRO A 75 -2.26 7.41 12.67
C PRO A 75 -2.15 6.64 11.34
N GLU A 76 -2.96 6.95 10.33
CA GLU A 76 -2.78 6.37 9.01
C GLU A 76 -1.37 6.73 8.51
N GLY A 77 -0.49 5.72 8.47
CA GLY A 77 0.96 5.94 8.51
C GLY A 77 1.49 5.80 9.94
N GLY A 78 1.37 4.59 10.50
CA GLY A 78 1.68 4.34 11.90
C GLY A 78 3.16 4.53 12.22
N THR A 79 3.43 5.12 13.40
CA THR A 79 4.51 4.63 14.26
C THR A 79 4.18 4.84 15.74
N ALA A 80 4.27 3.76 16.52
CA ALA A 80 5.02 3.71 17.77
C ALA A 80 5.61 2.29 17.85
N ARG A 81 6.90 1.97 18.08
CA ARG A 81 8.20 2.63 18.40
C ARG A 81 9.24 1.44 18.58
N PRO A 82 10.57 1.55 18.85
CA PRO A 82 11.63 2.59 18.68
C PRO A 82 12.85 2.15 17.80
N ALA A 83 13.49 3.08 17.10
CA ALA A 83 14.96 3.26 16.99
C ALA A 83 15.31 4.17 15.79
N GLY A 84 15.68 5.43 16.05
CA GLY A 84 16.15 6.41 15.05
C GLY A 84 15.08 6.91 14.06
N PRO A 85 15.20 8.12 13.51
CA PRO A 85 14.41 8.50 12.34
C PRO A 85 14.99 7.78 11.11
N PRO A 86 14.23 6.90 10.42
CA PRO A 86 14.56 6.58 9.05
C PRO A 86 14.43 7.87 8.23
N ALA A 87 15.26 8.04 7.20
CA ALA A 87 15.06 9.14 6.28
C ALA A 87 13.64 9.03 5.69
N GLU A 88 12.94 10.16 5.46
CA GLU A 88 11.56 10.16 4.94
C GLU A 88 11.42 9.27 3.68
N ASN A 89 12.48 9.19 2.87
CA ASN A 89 12.57 8.32 1.69
C ASN A 89 12.51 6.82 2.04
N GLU A 90 13.14 6.39 3.12
CA GLU A 90 13.18 4.98 3.55
C GLU A 90 11.79 4.49 3.99
N LEU A 91 11.00 5.39 4.59
CA LEU A 91 9.61 5.11 4.96
C LEU A 91 8.68 5.08 3.74
N LEU A 92 8.93 5.93 2.75
CA LEU A 92 8.18 5.99 1.48
C LEU A 92 8.47 4.77 0.59
N GLU A 93 9.73 4.34 0.52
CA GLU A 93 10.17 3.14 -0.22
C GLU A 93 9.62 1.86 0.40
N ALA A 94 9.56 1.76 1.73
CA ALA A 94 8.98 0.60 2.41
C ALA A 94 7.45 0.52 2.33
N ARG A 95 6.77 1.60 1.92
CA ARG A 95 5.31 1.70 1.96
C ARG A 95 4.63 1.01 0.77
N LEU A 96 5.11 1.24 -0.45
CA LEU A 96 4.51 0.66 -1.66
C LEU A 96 4.57 -0.88 -1.66
N PRO A 97 5.69 -1.55 -1.31
CA PRO A 97 5.73 -3.01 -1.24
C PRO A 97 4.70 -3.61 -0.29
N ARG A 98 4.56 -3.04 0.92
CA ARG A 98 3.58 -3.50 1.92
C ARG A 98 2.14 -3.35 1.44
N LEU A 99 1.86 -2.25 0.72
CA LEU A 99 0.53 -2.02 0.17
C LEU A 99 0.25 -2.89 -1.06
N ALA A 100 1.25 -3.14 -1.90
CA ALA A 100 1.15 -4.08 -3.00
C ALA A 100 0.82 -5.49 -2.48
N GLU A 101 1.55 -5.98 -1.47
CA GLU A 101 1.31 -7.28 -0.83
C GLU A 101 -0.13 -7.42 -0.28
N GLY A 102 -0.68 -6.35 0.29
CA GLY A 102 -2.02 -6.39 0.90
C GLY A 102 -3.19 -6.04 -0.04
N LEU A 103 -2.96 -5.28 -1.11
CA LEU A 103 -4.03 -4.67 -1.92
C LEU A 103 -3.94 -4.99 -3.41
N LEU A 104 -2.80 -5.41 -3.95
CA LEU A 104 -2.67 -5.74 -5.37
C LEU A 104 -3.19 -7.16 -5.60
N VAL A 105 -4.29 -7.28 -6.35
CA VAL A 105 -4.94 -8.56 -6.68
C VAL A 105 -4.45 -9.09 -8.03
N SER A 106 -4.32 -8.21 -9.02
CA SER A 106 -3.76 -8.54 -10.33
C SER A 106 -3.18 -7.30 -11.00
N ALA A 107 -2.29 -7.51 -11.97
CA ALA A 107 -1.80 -6.48 -12.87
C ALA A 107 -1.71 -7.06 -14.28
N GLU A 108 -2.34 -6.39 -15.25
CA GLU A 108 -2.36 -6.79 -16.66
C GLU A 108 -2.03 -5.59 -17.55
N ALA A 109 -1.32 -5.83 -18.65
CA ALA A 109 -0.86 -4.76 -19.53
C ALA A 109 -1.45 -4.83 -20.94
N SER A 110 -1.60 -3.66 -21.56
CA SER A 110 -1.92 -3.50 -22.99
C SER A 110 -1.13 -2.32 -23.54
N GLY A 111 -0.07 -2.60 -24.30
CA GLY A 111 0.88 -1.57 -24.74
C GLY A 111 1.58 -0.93 -23.55
N ASN A 112 1.39 0.38 -23.36
CA ASN A 112 1.91 1.11 -22.20
C ASN A 112 0.88 1.30 -21.07
N LEU A 113 -0.32 0.75 -21.19
CA LEU A 113 -1.33 0.82 -20.14
C LEU A 113 -1.22 -0.41 -19.24
N VAL A 114 -1.22 -0.21 -17.94
CA VAL A 114 -1.28 -1.29 -16.94
C VAL A 114 -2.52 -1.11 -16.09
N VAL A 115 -3.37 -2.13 -16.06
CA VAL A 115 -4.57 -2.20 -15.24
C VAL A 115 -4.26 -3.04 -14.02
N VAL A 116 -4.32 -2.41 -12.85
CA VAL A 116 -4.13 -3.06 -11.56
C VAL A 116 -5.47 -3.20 -10.86
N ARG A 117 -5.78 -4.39 -10.35
CA ARG A 117 -6.99 -4.65 -9.57
C ARG A 117 -6.68 -4.68 -8.08
N THR A 118 -7.60 -4.16 -7.29
CA THR A 118 -7.56 -4.17 -5.82
C THR A 118 -8.88 -4.68 -5.25
N PRO A 119 -8.97 -4.96 -3.94
CA PRO A 119 -10.27 -5.06 -3.27
C PRO A 119 -11.06 -3.74 -3.41
N PRO A 120 -12.39 -3.77 -3.25
CA PRO A 120 -13.23 -2.56 -3.25
C PRO A 120 -12.71 -1.49 -2.29
N GLY A 121 -12.63 -0.25 -2.77
CA GLY A 121 -12.08 0.90 -2.06
C GLY A 121 -10.55 0.94 -1.91
N GLY A 122 -9.82 -0.06 -2.41
CA GLY A 122 -8.36 -0.16 -2.27
C GLY A 122 -7.57 0.65 -3.30
N ALA A 123 -8.17 1.00 -4.45
CA ALA A 123 -7.45 1.52 -5.59
C ALA A 123 -6.82 2.89 -5.34
N GLN A 124 -7.59 3.81 -4.74
CA GLN A 124 -7.10 5.14 -4.40
C GLN A 124 -5.91 5.09 -3.44
N TYR A 125 -5.93 4.15 -2.50
CA TYR A 125 -4.88 4.05 -1.50
C TYR A 125 -3.58 3.51 -2.10
N LEU A 126 -3.67 2.47 -2.94
CA LEU A 126 -2.53 1.92 -3.67
C LEU A 126 -1.94 2.96 -4.64
N ALA A 127 -2.79 3.67 -5.40
CA ALA A 127 -2.35 4.71 -6.33
C ALA A 127 -1.63 5.87 -5.63
N SER A 128 -2.14 6.32 -4.48
CA SER A 128 -1.44 7.37 -3.71
C SER A 128 -0.07 6.92 -3.21
N ALA A 129 0.16 5.62 -2.97
CA ALA A 129 1.49 5.12 -2.62
C ALA A 129 2.40 5.10 -3.85
N MET A 130 1.88 4.61 -4.98
CA MET A 130 2.58 4.61 -6.27
C MET A 130 3.07 6.00 -6.68
N ASP A 131 2.23 7.03 -6.56
CA ASP A 131 2.59 8.40 -6.91
C ASP A 131 3.70 8.99 -6.00
N ARG A 132 3.77 8.53 -4.74
CA ARG A 132 4.75 9.00 -3.75
C ARG A 132 6.07 8.23 -3.79
N SER A 133 6.07 7.00 -4.28
CA SER A 133 7.25 6.13 -4.33
C SER A 133 8.18 6.39 -5.51
N VAL A 134 7.94 7.46 -6.29
CA VAL A 134 8.77 7.90 -7.43
C VAL A 134 9.13 6.72 -8.36
N MET A 135 8.22 6.37 -9.27
CA MET A 135 8.46 5.37 -10.31
C MET A 135 8.82 6.06 -11.64
N PRO A 136 10.10 6.11 -12.05
CA PRO A 136 10.52 6.87 -13.24
C PRO A 136 9.85 6.40 -14.54
N ASP A 137 9.57 5.10 -14.60
CA ASP A 137 8.96 4.42 -15.73
C ASP A 137 7.45 4.66 -15.85
N VAL A 138 6.84 5.30 -14.86
CA VAL A 138 5.41 5.65 -14.84
C VAL A 138 5.24 7.11 -15.21
N LEU A 139 4.41 7.38 -16.22
CA LEU A 139 3.99 8.72 -16.64
C LEU A 139 2.95 9.30 -15.68
N GLY A 140 2.03 8.46 -15.19
CA GLY A 140 1.00 8.83 -14.22
C GLY A 140 0.03 7.69 -13.90
N THR A 141 -0.86 7.93 -12.93
CA THR A 141 -1.87 6.98 -12.47
C THR A 141 -3.27 7.61 -12.43
N ILE A 142 -4.31 6.79 -12.61
CA ILE A 142 -5.72 7.16 -12.38
C ILE A 142 -6.36 6.03 -11.59
N ALA A 143 -6.93 6.35 -10.43
CA ALA A 143 -7.62 5.37 -9.59
C ALA A 143 -9.14 5.51 -9.66
N GLY A 144 -9.81 4.37 -9.76
CA GLY A 144 -11.24 4.18 -9.49
C GLY A 144 -11.48 3.72 -8.05
N ASP A 145 -12.42 2.79 -7.85
CA ASP A 145 -12.70 2.18 -6.55
C ASP A 145 -11.85 0.92 -6.30
N ASP A 146 -11.82 0.02 -7.29
CA ASP A 146 -11.17 -1.29 -7.22
C ASP A 146 -10.13 -1.51 -8.35
N THR A 147 -9.83 -0.45 -9.10
CA THR A 147 -8.99 -0.49 -10.28
C THR A 147 -8.09 0.75 -10.36
N VAL A 148 -6.80 0.55 -10.63
CA VAL A 148 -5.83 1.62 -10.94
C VAL A 148 -5.33 1.44 -12.35
N LEU A 149 -5.42 2.48 -13.16
CA LEU A 149 -4.75 2.56 -14.46
C LEU A 149 -3.40 3.25 -14.27
N LEU A 150 -2.31 2.59 -14.65
CA LEU A 150 -0.99 3.20 -14.77
C LEU A 150 -0.63 3.35 -16.24
N VAL A 151 0.03 4.45 -16.57
CA VAL A 151 0.56 4.70 -17.91
C VAL A 151 2.08 4.62 -17.83
N ALA A 152 2.69 3.60 -18.44
CA ALA A 152 4.12 3.51 -18.60
C ALA A 152 4.61 4.59 -19.59
N ARG A 153 5.80 5.13 -19.33
CA ARG A 153 6.45 6.14 -20.16
C ARG A 153 6.93 5.58 -21.50
N ASP A 154 7.43 4.34 -21.48
CA ASP A 154 7.79 3.58 -22.68
C ASP A 154 6.52 2.99 -23.33
N PRO A 155 6.25 3.24 -24.63
CA PRO A 155 5.12 2.68 -25.36
C PRO A 155 5.01 1.14 -25.31
N SER A 156 6.13 0.46 -25.08
CA SER A 156 6.24 -1.00 -24.98
C SER A 156 6.50 -1.50 -23.55
N GLY A 157 6.50 -0.60 -22.56
CA GLY A 157 6.94 -0.89 -21.20
C GLY A 157 5.90 -1.52 -20.27
N GLY A 158 4.65 -1.70 -20.72
CA GLY A 158 3.54 -2.14 -19.86
C GLY A 158 3.78 -3.51 -19.22
N ASP A 159 4.22 -4.51 -19.99
CA ASP A 159 4.45 -5.87 -19.47
C ASP A 159 5.52 -5.89 -18.37
N ARG A 160 6.61 -5.16 -18.57
CA ARG A 160 7.69 -5.02 -17.57
C ARG A 160 7.21 -4.33 -16.30
N LEU A 161 6.38 -3.28 -16.43
CA LEU A 161 5.80 -2.59 -15.30
C LEU A 161 4.83 -3.50 -14.53
N ALA A 162 3.98 -4.24 -15.23
CA ALA A 162 3.05 -5.19 -14.61
C ALA A 162 3.80 -6.29 -13.84
N ALA A 163 4.84 -6.87 -14.42
CA ALA A 163 5.68 -7.88 -13.76
C ALA A 163 6.31 -7.34 -12.47
N ARG A 164 6.92 -6.15 -12.53
CA ARG A 164 7.50 -5.49 -11.34
C ARG A 164 6.48 -5.26 -10.23
N LEU A 165 5.26 -4.85 -10.57
CA LEU A 165 4.19 -4.65 -9.59
C LEU A 165 3.75 -5.97 -8.93
N LEU A 166 3.73 -7.07 -9.69
CA LEU A 166 3.45 -8.41 -9.16
C LEU A 166 4.58 -8.89 -8.25
N ASP A 167 5.84 -8.66 -8.61
CA ASP A 167 6.99 -9.02 -7.76
C ASP A 167 6.95 -8.31 -6.40
N LEU A 168 6.54 -7.03 -6.39
CA LEU A 168 6.29 -6.27 -5.15
C LEU A 168 5.19 -6.90 -4.29
N ALA A 169 4.13 -7.43 -4.90
CA ALA A 169 3.03 -8.08 -4.19
C ALA A 169 3.40 -9.46 -3.64
N ASP A 170 4.26 -10.20 -4.36
CA ASP A 170 4.79 -11.50 -3.95
C ASP A 170 5.91 -11.39 -2.88
N GLY A 171 6.28 -10.18 -2.48
CA GLY A 171 7.38 -9.93 -1.54
C GLY A 171 8.76 -10.27 -2.11
N ARG A 172 8.86 -10.49 -3.43
CA ARG A 172 10.12 -10.70 -4.13
C ARG A 172 10.74 -9.34 -4.42
N ARG A 173 11.68 -8.93 -3.59
CA ARG A 173 12.48 -7.73 -3.89
C ARG A 173 13.26 -7.97 -5.18
N ASP A 174 13.20 -6.99 -6.08
CA ASP A 174 14.05 -6.87 -7.25
C ASP A 174 15.53 -7.05 -6.85
N ALA A 175 16.08 -8.23 -7.13
CA ALA A 175 17.52 -8.46 -7.23
C ALA A 175 18.08 -7.92 -8.56
N ALA A 176 17.27 -7.21 -9.34
CA ALA A 176 17.57 -6.81 -10.72
C ALA A 176 18.32 -5.48 -10.86
N GLU A 177 18.45 -4.67 -9.81
CA GLU A 177 19.20 -3.40 -9.87
C GLU A 177 20.70 -3.53 -9.51
N ALA A 178 21.17 -4.74 -9.16
CA ALA A 178 22.58 -5.01 -8.89
C ALA A 178 23.37 -5.55 -10.11
N ALA A 179 22.72 -5.78 -11.25
CA ALA A 179 23.37 -6.23 -12.47
C ALA A 179 23.55 -5.06 -13.45
N THR A 180 24.40 -4.11 -13.08
CA THR A 180 25.09 -3.30 -14.09
C THR A 180 25.89 -4.29 -14.97
N PRO A 181 25.63 -4.40 -16.28
CA PRO A 181 26.52 -5.17 -17.13
C PRO A 181 27.88 -4.44 -17.12
N GLU A 182 28.92 -5.14 -16.67
CA GLU A 182 30.30 -4.71 -16.88
C GLU A 182 30.49 -4.44 -18.39
N PRO A 183 31.18 -3.34 -18.78
CA PRO A 183 31.46 -3.10 -20.18
C PRO A 183 32.44 -4.16 -20.69
N GLU A 184 31.93 -5.03 -21.54
CA GLU A 184 32.66 -6.08 -22.27
C GLU A 184 33.72 -5.46 -23.21
N ALA A 185 34.98 -5.73 -22.87
CA ALA A 185 36.16 -5.90 -23.73
C ALA A 185 36.27 -5.03 -25.01
N ALA A 186 37.04 -3.94 -24.91
CA ALA A 186 37.75 -3.40 -26.08
C ALA A 186 38.84 -4.39 -26.53
N ALA A 187 38.66 -4.89 -27.75
CA ALA A 187 39.50 -5.83 -28.45
C ALA A 187 40.98 -5.40 -28.55
N ARG A 188 41.86 -6.41 -28.46
CA ARG A 188 43.30 -6.35 -28.74
C ARG A 188 43.57 -5.90 -30.20
N PRO A 189 44.83 -5.56 -30.51
CA PRO A 189 45.47 -6.42 -31.51
C PRO A 189 46.82 -6.98 -31.09
N HIS A 190 47.02 -8.23 -31.51
CA HIS A 190 48.26 -8.98 -31.53
C HIS A 190 49.44 -8.18 -32.06
N ARG A 191 50.55 -8.16 -31.30
CA ARG A 191 51.89 -8.03 -31.90
C ARG A 191 52.35 -9.42 -32.33
N THR A 192 52.31 -9.65 -33.64
CA THR A 192 52.94 -10.78 -34.30
C THR A 192 54.44 -10.47 -34.44
N GLU A 193 55.30 -11.24 -33.78
CA GLU A 193 56.72 -11.27 -34.11
C GLU A 193 56.92 -11.90 -35.50
N PRO A 194 57.69 -11.30 -36.41
CA PRO A 194 58.20 -12.01 -37.56
C PRO A 194 59.57 -12.62 -37.25
N GLN A 195 59.58 -13.95 -37.13
CA GLN A 195 60.77 -14.76 -37.34
C GLN A 195 61.24 -14.59 -38.80
N HIS A 196 62.52 -14.30 -39.01
CA HIS A 196 63.15 -14.43 -40.31
C HIS A 196 64.29 -15.46 -40.21
N PRO A 197 64.36 -16.47 -41.10
CA PRO A 197 65.41 -17.49 -41.11
C PRO A 197 66.49 -17.15 -42.19
N PRO A 198 67.37 -18.08 -42.58
CA PRO A 198 68.77 -18.16 -42.16
C PRO A 198 69.78 -17.70 -43.23
N ARG A 199 71.06 -17.54 -42.84
CA ARG A 199 72.24 -17.80 -43.68
C ARG A 199 73.42 -18.25 -42.83
#